data_AF-A0A261D7P1-F1
#
_entry.id   AF-A0A261D7P1-F1
#
_cell.length_a   1.000
_cell.length_b   1.000
_cell.length_c   1.000
_cell.angle_alpha   90.00
_cell.angle_beta   90.00
_cell.angle_gamma   90.00
#
_symmetry.space_group_name_H-M   'P 1'
#
loop_
_entity.id
_entity.type
_entity.pdbx_description
1 polymer ?
#
loop_
_entity_poly.entity_id
_entity_poly.type
_entity_poly.pdbx_seq_one_letter_code
_entity_poly.pdbx_strand_id
1 'polypeptide(L)'
;MNAVLKSLSEDEYVLIRKTKKKQLADLDEERLIKLHTRVRRARNKHVTNYRQAGAAKVAKKGGRGAARPANKHNAAKAEAFEAALGRVSKRLSAVAKRSAAELKDARLKAASGKSSKPSSGAKGQGKVISAGKDRVDATHKSPGRKKHEASSKAAGKRRQAKKDNR
;
A
#
# COMPACT_ATOMS: atom_id res chain seq x y z
N MET A 1 11.76 25.56 8.15
CA MET A 1 12.48 24.32 8.50
C MET A 1 13.90 24.55 9.06
N ASN A 2 14.57 25.68 8.79
CA ASN A 2 15.98 25.88 9.20
C ASN A 2 16.22 25.96 10.71
N ALA A 3 15.34 26.60 11.50
CA ALA A 3 15.52 26.71 12.95
C ALA A 3 15.42 25.36 13.68
N VAL A 4 14.56 24.46 13.22
CA VAL A 4 14.38 23.11 13.80
C VAL A 4 15.62 22.27 13.57
N LEU A 5 16.20 22.33 12.35
CA LEU A 5 17.38 21.55 11.99
C LEU A 5 18.61 21.89 12.84
N LYS A 6 18.76 23.16 13.25
CA LYS A 6 19.85 23.60 14.14
C LYS A 6 19.72 23.07 15.58
N SER A 7 18.55 22.56 15.96
CA SER A 7 18.26 22.11 17.33
C SER A 7 18.25 20.58 17.48
N LEU A 8 18.48 19.86 16.38
CA LEU A 8 18.60 18.40 16.37
C LEU A 8 19.98 18.00 16.90
N SER A 9 20.08 16.81 17.48
CA SER A 9 21.41 16.22 17.67
C SER A 9 22.06 15.95 16.32
N GLU A 10 23.38 15.75 16.30
CA GLU A 10 24.11 15.43 15.09
C GLU A 10 23.55 14.17 14.40
N ASP A 11 23.29 13.12 15.18
CA ASP A 11 22.67 11.88 14.68
C ASP A 11 21.29 12.10 14.06
N GLU A 12 20.45 12.90 14.73
CA GLU A 12 19.10 13.24 14.26
C GLU A 12 19.18 14.04 12.95
N TYR A 13 20.11 15.00 12.87
CA TYR A 13 20.35 15.79 11.68
C TYR A 13 20.83 14.93 10.51
N VAL A 14 21.83 14.07 10.75
CA VAL A 14 22.37 13.13 9.75
C VAL A 14 21.26 12.19 9.26
N LEU A 15 20.41 11.70 10.16
CA LEU A 15 19.29 10.83 9.80
C LEU A 15 18.29 11.54 8.89
N ILE A 16 17.90 12.78 9.21
CA ILE A 16 17.02 13.57 8.33
C ILE A 16 17.70 13.87 6.99
N ARG A 17 19.00 14.19 6.98
CA ARG A 17 19.77 14.43 5.75
C ARG A 17 19.75 13.22 4.81
N LYS A 18 19.83 12.00 5.35
CA LYS A 18 19.72 10.74 4.57
C LYS A 18 18.34 10.56 3.91
N THR A 19 17.29 11.23 4.38
CA THR A 19 15.93 11.16 3.79
C THR A 19 15.67 12.17 2.66
N LYS A 20 16.67 12.98 2.28
CA LYS A 20 16.54 13.94 1.19
C LYS A 20 16.47 13.21 -0.16
N LYS A 21 15.77 13.81 -1.13
CA LYS A 21 15.46 13.20 -2.43
C LYS A 21 16.68 12.64 -3.17
N LYS A 22 17.80 13.38 -3.18
CA LYS A 22 19.04 12.97 -3.86
C LYS A 22 19.61 11.69 -3.24
N GLN A 23 19.66 11.64 -1.91
CA GLN A 23 20.16 10.51 -1.14
C GLN A 23 19.28 9.28 -1.33
N LEU A 24 17.95 9.47 -1.42
CA LEU A 24 16.96 8.41 -1.63
C LEU A 24 16.94 7.82 -3.04
N ALA A 25 17.56 8.48 -4.02
CA ALA A 25 17.52 8.04 -5.41
C ALA A 25 18.23 6.70 -5.61
N ASP A 26 19.41 6.56 -4.99
CA ASP A 26 20.35 5.45 -5.26
C ASP A 26 20.21 4.28 -4.28
N LEU A 27 19.26 4.33 -3.35
CA LEU A 27 19.03 3.20 -2.43
C LEU A 27 18.14 2.12 -3.06
N ASP A 28 18.57 0.89 -2.83
CA ASP A 28 17.79 -0.33 -3.03
C ASP A 28 16.66 -0.47 -1.98
N GLU A 29 15.80 -1.47 -2.20
CA GLU A 29 14.63 -1.73 -1.35
C GLU A 29 15.02 -2.05 0.09
N GLU A 30 16.03 -2.89 0.31
CA GLU A 30 16.46 -3.29 1.65
C GLU A 30 16.99 -2.12 2.48
N ARG A 31 17.85 -1.28 1.88
CA ARG A 31 18.40 -0.11 2.57
C ARG A 31 17.29 0.92 2.82
N LEU A 32 16.31 1.04 1.94
CA LEU A 32 15.11 1.86 2.18
C LEU A 32 14.29 1.34 3.37
N ILE A 33 14.11 0.03 3.51
CA ILE A 33 13.42 -0.57 4.67
C ILE A 33 14.19 -0.31 5.98
N LYS A 34 15.52 -0.48 5.97
CA LYS A 34 16.39 -0.19 7.12
C LYS A 34 16.31 1.29 7.51
N LEU A 35 16.38 2.19 6.53
CA LEU A 35 16.26 3.63 6.76
C LEU A 35 14.86 3.99 7.30
N HIS A 36 13.80 3.46 6.70
CA HIS A 36 12.42 3.67 7.14
C HIS A 36 12.23 3.27 8.60
N THR A 37 12.76 2.12 9.00
CA THR A 37 12.68 1.62 10.38
C THR A 37 13.40 2.54 11.36
N ARG A 38 14.59 3.03 11.01
CA ARG A 38 15.34 3.99 11.85
C ARG A 38 14.60 5.31 12.01
N VAL A 39 14.08 5.87 10.91
CA VAL A 39 13.31 7.12 10.93
C VAL A 39 12.03 6.95 11.74
N ARG A 40 11.34 5.82 11.62
CA ARG A 40 10.14 5.51 12.42
C ARG A 40 10.43 5.47 13.92
N ARG A 41 11.54 4.86 14.34
CA ARG A 41 11.98 4.86 15.75
C ARG A 41 12.24 6.27 16.27
N ALA A 42 12.97 7.09 15.50
CA ALA A 42 13.22 8.48 15.86
C ALA A 42 11.92 9.29 15.94
N ARG A 43 11.01 9.12 14.98
CA ARG A 43 9.67 9.73 14.99
C ARG A 43 8.90 9.36 16.25
N ASN A 44 8.86 8.07 16.63
CA ASN A 44 8.18 7.62 17.84
C ASN A 44 8.76 8.28 19.10
N LYS A 45 10.10 8.35 19.21
CA LYS A 45 10.78 9.05 20.31
C LYS A 45 10.31 10.50 20.43
N HIS A 46 10.33 11.26 19.34
CA HIS A 46 9.95 12.68 19.39
C HIS A 46 8.45 12.92 19.59
N VAL A 47 7.60 12.04 19.07
CA VAL A 47 6.15 12.10 19.35
C VAL A 47 5.87 11.82 20.83
N THR A 48 6.53 10.83 21.42
CA THR A 48 6.41 10.55 22.87
C THR A 48 6.88 11.75 23.69
N ASN A 49 8.05 12.31 23.38
CA ASN A 49 8.56 13.49 24.07
C ASN A 49 7.63 14.70 23.94
N TYR A 50 7.06 14.92 22.75
CA TYR A 50 6.06 15.96 22.52
C TYR A 50 4.82 15.78 23.41
N ARG A 51 4.29 14.55 23.50
CA ARG A 51 3.11 14.24 24.33
C ARG A 51 3.40 14.41 25.82
N GLN A 52 4.50 13.84 26.30
CA GLN A 52 4.89 13.90 27.72
C GLN A 52 5.18 15.35 28.16
N ALA A 53 6.00 16.08 27.39
CA ALA A 53 6.27 17.48 27.69
C ALA A 53 5.03 18.37 27.57
N GLY A 54 4.11 18.02 26.66
CA GLY A 54 2.82 18.69 26.54
C GLY A 54 1.98 18.53 27.81
N ALA A 55 1.83 17.31 28.31
CA ALA A 55 1.10 17.03 29.55
C ALA A 55 1.71 17.76 30.76
N ALA A 56 3.03 17.70 30.93
CA ALA A 56 3.73 18.42 32.01
C ALA A 56 3.52 19.94 31.93
N LYS A 57 3.54 20.52 30.73
CA LYS A 57 3.32 21.96 30.52
C LYS A 57 1.87 22.36 30.77
N VAL A 58 0.90 21.50 30.43
CA VAL A 58 -0.52 21.75 30.75
C VAL A 58 -0.72 21.83 32.26
N ALA A 59 -0.17 20.87 33.00
CA ALA A 59 -0.21 20.88 34.47
C ALA A 59 0.41 22.16 35.05
N LYS A 60 1.57 22.60 34.51
CA LYS A 60 2.28 23.80 35.00
C LYS A 60 1.64 25.13 34.58
N LYS A 61 0.99 25.20 33.42
CA LYS A 61 0.47 26.45 32.81
C LYS A 61 -1.04 26.61 32.97
N GLY A 62 -1.73 25.69 33.64
CA GLY A 62 -3.16 25.78 33.94
C GLY A 62 -4.09 25.53 32.74
N GLY A 63 -3.56 25.17 31.57
CA GLY A 63 -4.40 24.92 30.39
C GLY A 63 -3.65 24.60 29.10
N ARG A 64 -4.37 24.00 28.14
CA ARG A 64 -3.83 23.61 26.81
C ARG A 64 -3.42 24.80 25.95
N GLY A 65 -4.20 25.88 25.98
CA GLY A 65 -3.91 27.11 25.23
C GLY A 65 -2.57 27.73 25.63
N ALA A 66 -2.35 27.89 26.94
CA ALA A 66 -1.12 28.45 27.49
C ALA A 66 0.10 27.50 27.36
N ALA A 67 -0.12 26.18 27.42
CA ALA A 67 0.95 25.19 27.29
C ALA A 67 1.45 24.99 25.85
N ARG A 68 0.59 25.20 24.84
CA ARG A 68 0.91 24.93 23.43
C ARG A 68 2.10 25.75 22.91
N PRO A 69 2.18 27.08 23.10
CA PRO A 69 3.36 27.86 22.70
C PRO A 69 4.66 27.37 23.34
N ALA A 70 4.60 26.98 24.62
CA ALA A 70 5.76 26.46 25.34
C ALA A 70 6.24 25.11 24.80
N ASN A 71 5.42 24.36 24.04
CA ASN A 71 5.77 23.05 23.46
C ASN A 71 6.05 23.07 21.94
N LYS A 72 6.14 24.25 21.32
CA LYS A 72 6.36 24.41 19.88
C LYS A 72 7.63 23.70 19.39
N HIS A 73 8.70 23.70 20.18
CA HIS A 73 9.98 23.10 19.79
C HIS A 73 9.88 21.57 19.63
N ASN A 74 9.28 20.88 20.59
CA ASN A 74 9.06 19.44 20.50
C ASN A 74 8.09 19.06 19.38
N ALA A 75 7.06 19.88 19.15
CA ALA A 75 6.14 19.70 18.02
C ALA A 75 6.91 19.78 16.70
N ALA A 76 7.75 20.79 16.54
CA ALA A 76 8.52 20.99 15.32
C ALA A 76 9.52 19.86 15.06
N LYS A 77 10.15 19.29 16.10
CA LYS A 77 10.98 18.08 15.97
C LYS A 77 10.17 16.87 15.51
N ALA A 78 9.00 16.63 16.11
CA ALA A 78 8.12 15.54 15.70
C ALA A 78 7.70 15.69 14.23
N GLU A 79 7.24 16.87 13.82
CA GLU A 79 6.87 17.18 12.43
C GLU A 79 8.01 16.95 11.44
N ALA A 80 9.25 17.32 11.80
CA ALA A 80 10.42 17.09 10.95
C ALA A 80 10.64 15.60 10.67
N PHE A 81 10.45 14.75 11.68
CA PHE A 81 10.57 13.30 11.53
C PHE A 81 9.37 12.66 10.83
N GLU A 82 8.15 13.17 11.00
CA GLU A 82 7.00 12.75 10.19
C GLU A 82 7.24 13.04 8.70
N ALA A 83 7.68 14.25 8.38
CA ALA A 83 7.98 14.64 7.01
C ALA A 83 9.11 13.77 6.42
N ALA A 84 10.14 13.47 7.21
CA ALA A 84 11.22 12.55 6.81
C ALA A 84 10.69 11.14 6.54
N LEU A 85 9.83 10.60 7.43
CA LEU A 85 9.22 9.28 7.28
C LEU A 85 8.37 9.20 6.01
N GLY A 86 7.56 10.23 5.74
CA GLY A 86 6.72 10.32 4.54
C GLY A 86 7.52 10.25 3.24
N ARG A 87 8.69 10.91 3.18
CA ARG A 87 9.58 10.84 2.00
C ARG A 87 10.10 9.42 1.76
N VAL A 88 10.58 8.76 2.81
CA VAL A 88 11.13 7.40 2.71
C VAL A 88 10.02 6.41 2.34
N SER A 89 8.86 6.50 2.99
CA SER A 89 7.70 5.65 2.70
C SER A 89 7.24 5.77 1.23
N LYS A 90 7.17 7.01 0.71
CA LYS A 90 6.84 7.24 -0.71
C LYS A 90 7.85 6.61 -1.66
N ARG A 91 9.16 6.74 -1.40
CA ARG A 91 10.21 6.12 -2.23
C ARG A 91 10.15 4.59 -2.15
N LEU A 92 10.03 4.04 -0.94
CA LEU A 92 9.92 2.60 -0.72
C LEU A 92 8.72 2.01 -1.46
N SER A 93 7.55 2.66 -1.40
CA SER A 93 6.37 2.23 -2.15
C SER A 93 6.61 2.18 -3.66
N ALA A 94 7.33 3.16 -4.21
CA ALA A 94 7.66 3.19 -5.63
C ALA A 94 8.63 2.06 -6.03
N VAL A 95 9.63 1.77 -5.19
CA VAL A 95 10.59 0.67 -5.44
C VAL A 95 9.90 -0.68 -5.31
N ALA A 96 9.14 -0.92 -4.24
CA ALA A 96 8.42 -2.18 -4.03
C ALA A 96 7.45 -2.51 -5.19
N LYS A 97 6.78 -1.51 -5.76
CA LYS A 97 5.93 -1.69 -6.95
C LYS A 97 6.72 -2.13 -8.18
N ARG A 98 7.95 -1.62 -8.37
CA ARG A 98 8.83 -2.02 -9.47
C ARG A 98 9.31 -3.46 -9.27
N SER A 99 9.81 -3.79 -8.08
CA SER A 99 10.21 -5.16 -7.72
C SER A 99 9.06 -6.16 -7.95
N ALA A 100 7.84 -5.80 -7.55
CA ALA A 100 6.67 -6.65 -7.75
C ALA A 100 6.31 -6.86 -9.24
N ALA A 101 6.46 -5.82 -10.07
CA ALA A 101 6.25 -5.92 -11.51
C ALA A 101 7.32 -6.82 -12.17
N GLU A 102 8.59 -6.65 -11.81
CA GLU A 102 9.69 -7.48 -12.30
C GLU A 102 9.50 -8.97 -11.94
N LEU A 103 9.10 -9.26 -10.71
CA LEU A 103 8.78 -10.63 -10.28
C LEU A 103 7.59 -11.21 -11.02
N LYS A 104 6.58 -10.39 -11.34
CA LYS A 104 5.44 -10.81 -12.15
C LYS A 104 5.88 -11.17 -13.58
N ASP A 105 6.69 -10.33 -14.21
CA ASP A 105 7.18 -10.56 -15.56
C ASP A 105 8.08 -11.79 -15.63
N ALA A 106 8.94 -12.00 -14.63
CA ALA A 106 9.76 -13.20 -14.50
C ALA A 106 8.89 -14.47 -14.41
N ARG A 107 7.81 -14.43 -13.60
CA ARG A 107 6.85 -15.54 -13.48
C ARG A 107 6.13 -15.82 -14.81
N LEU A 108 5.71 -14.78 -15.53
CA LEU A 108 5.06 -14.93 -16.83
C LEU A 108 5.99 -15.53 -17.87
N LYS A 109 7.24 -15.06 -17.96
CA LYS A 109 8.26 -15.62 -18.86
C LYS A 109 8.57 -17.10 -18.55
N ALA A 110 8.71 -17.43 -17.28
CA ALA A 110 8.92 -18.82 -16.85
C ALA A 110 7.73 -19.73 -17.19
N ALA A 111 6.51 -19.19 -17.17
CA ALA A 111 5.30 -19.92 -17.56
C ALA A 111 5.17 -20.07 -19.09
N SER A 112 5.50 -19.04 -19.88
CA SER A 112 5.41 -19.09 -21.34
C SER A 112 6.40 -20.06 -21.97
N GLY A 113 7.62 -20.16 -21.41
CA GLY A 113 8.62 -21.14 -21.82
C GLY A 113 8.28 -22.59 -21.46
N LYS A 114 7.32 -22.80 -20.55
CA LYS A 114 6.75 -24.10 -20.17
C LYS A 114 5.40 -24.37 -20.83
N SER A 115 5.19 -23.85 -22.04
CA SER A 115 4.07 -24.26 -22.87
C SER A 115 4.29 -25.70 -23.38
N SER A 116 4.24 -26.67 -22.46
CA SER A 116 3.74 -27.99 -22.84
C SER A 116 2.30 -27.74 -23.30
N LYS A 117 2.10 -27.75 -24.62
CA LYS A 117 0.77 -27.84 -25.23
C LYS A 117 -0.02 -28.84 -24.37
N PRO A 118 -1.22 -28.51 -23.85
CA PRO A 118 -2.02 -29.52 -23.17
C PRO A 118 -2.15 -30.66 -24.18
N SER A 119 -1.54 -31.80 -23.89
CA SER A 119 -1.65 -32.96 -24.75
C SER A 119 -3.13 -33.30 -24.75
N SER A 120 -3.80 -33.00 -25.87
CA SER A 120 -5.13 -33.51 -26.13
C SER A 120 -5.01 -35.03 -26.14
N GLY A 121 -5.37 -35.66 -25.02
CA GLY A 121 -5.39 -37.11 -24.90
C GLY A 121 -4.28 -37.68 -24.03
N ALA A 122 -4.50 -37.64 -22.72
CA ALA A 122 -4.33 -38.85 -21.93
C ALA A 122 -5.51 -38.91 -20.97
N LYS A 123 -6.44 -39.85 -21.17
CA LYS A 123 -7.37 -40.24 -20.12
C LYS A 123 -6.49 -40.80 -19.00
N GLY A 124 -6.18 -39.98 -18.00
CA GLY A 124 -5.39 -40.41 -16.85
C GLY A 124 -6.10 -41.58 -16.20
N GLN A 125 -5.53 -42.77 -16.25
CA GLN A 125 -6.00 -43.96 -15.54
C GLN A 125 -5.64 -43.88 -14.04
N GLY A 126 -5.57 -42.66 -13.48
CA GLY A 126 -5.36 -42.47 -12.06
C GLY A 126 -6.62 -42.87 -11.32
N LYS A 127 -6.51 -43.83 -10.38
CA LYS A 127 -7.60 -44.22 -9.51
C LYS A 127 -7.94 -43.05 -8.58
N VAL A 128 -8.85 -42.19 -9.02
CA VAL A 128 -9.46 -41.15 -8.19
C VAL A 128 -10.52 -41.78 -7.30
N ILE A 129 -10.52 -41.43 -6.01
CA ILE A 129 -11.48 -41.96 -5.01
C ILE A 129 -12.93 -41.57 -5.36
N SER A 130 -13.11 -40.51 -6.15
CA SER A 130 -14.40 -40.13 -6.72
C SER A 130 -14.22 -39.42 -8.05
N ALA A 131 -15.19 -39.59 -8.96
CA ALA A 131 -15.28 -38.78 -10.17
C ALA A 131 -15.44 -37.32 -9.74
N GLY A 132 -14.49 -36.46 -10.13
CA GLY A 132 -14.59 -35.02 -9.90
C GLY A 132 -15.93 -34.52 -10.44
N LYS A 133 -16.67 -33.76 -9.63
CA LYS A 133 -17.93 -33.14 -10.06
C LYS A 133 -17.59 -31.94 -10.94
N ASP A 134 -18.07 -31.95 -12.17
CA ASP A 134 -18.05 -30.74 -13.00
C ASP A 134 -18.81 -29.63 -12.25
N ARG A 135 -18.13 -28.53 -11.92
CA ARG A 135 -18.77 -27.33 -11.37
C ARG A 135 -19.48 -26.57 -12.50
N VAL A 136 -20.43 -27.22 -13.15
CA VAL A 136 -21.39 -26.52 -14.00
C VAL A 136 -22.47 -25.94 -13.10
N ASP A 137 -22.74 -24.64 -13.23
CA ASP A 137 -23.84 -23.98 -12.53
C ASP A 137 -25.18 -24.62 -12.98
N ALA A 138 -25.67 -25.58 -12.19
CA ALA A 138 -26.88 -26.33 -12.48
C ALA A 138 -28.14 -25.43 -12.54
N THR A 139 -28.06 -24.21 -11.99
CA THR A 139 -29.19 -23.27 -12.00
C THR A 139 -29.42 -22.61 -13.37
N HIS A 140 -28.50 -22.78 -14.32
CA HIS A 140 -28.62 -22.26 -15.69
C HIS A 140 -29.86 -22.81 -16.44
N LYS A 141 -30.32 -24.01 -16.08
CA LYS A 141 -31.53 -24.61 -16.69
C LYS A 141 -32.83 -24.27 -15.96
N SER A 142 -32.76 -23.59 -14.81
CA SER A 142 -33.94 -23.28 -13.99
C SER A 142 -34.89 -22.29 -14.71
N PRO A 143 -36.22 -22.46 -14.57
CA PRO A 143 -37.19 -21.55 -15.17
C PRO A 143 -36.99 -20.08 -14.73
N GLY A 144 -36.64 -19.86 -13.45
CA GLY A 144 -36.39 -18.51 -12.91
C GLY A 144 -35.21 -17.81 -13.56
N ARG A 145 -34.09 -18.52 -13.76
CA ARG A 145 -32.90 -17.97 -14.44
C ARG A 145 -33.18 -17.67 -15.92
N LYS A 146 -33.87 -18.57 -16.63
CA LYS A 146 -34.30 -18.35 -18.03
C LYS A 146 -35.17 -17.11 -18.18
N LYS A 147 -36.14 -16.90 -17.26
CA LYS A 147 -36.98 -15.70 -17.23
C LYS A 147 -36.14 -14.44 -17.02
N HIS A 148 -35.24 -14.45 -16.04
CA HIS A 148 -34.38 -13.30 -15.72
C HIS A 148 -33.47 -12.92 -16.90
N GLU A 149 -32.86 -13.90 -17.57
CA GLU A 149 -32.03 -13.68 -18.76
C GLU A 149 -32.83 -13.13 -19.94
N ALA A 150 -34.04 -13.65 -20.17
CA ALA A 150 -34.93 -13.13 -21.21
C ALA A 150 -35.33 -11.66 -20.93
N SER A 151 -35.69 -11.33 -19.68
CA SER A 151 -36.00 -9.96 -19.27
C SER A 151 -34.81 -9.02 -19.42
N SER A 152 -33.60 -9.47 -19.08
CA SER A 152 -32.37 -8.70 -19.24
C SER A 152 -32.05 -8.42 -20.73
N LYS A 153 -32.18 -9.44 -21.59
CA LYS A 153 -32.02 -9.30 -23.05
C LYS A 153 -33.05 -8.32 -23.64
N ALA A 154 -34.31 -8.41 -23.22
CA ALA A 154 -35.38 -7.51 -23.68
C ALA A 154 -35.13 -6.05 -23.24
N ALA A 155 -34.70 -5.85 -22.00
CA ALA A 155 -34.33 -4.51 -21.51
C ALA A 155 -33.13 -3.92 -22.27
N GLY A 156 -32.12 -4.75 -22.60
CA GLY A 156 -31.01 -4.37 -23.46
C GLY A 156 -31.47 -3.94 -24.86
N LYS A 157 -32.32 -4.73 -25.51
CA LYS A 157 -32.89 -4.38 -26.83
C LYS A 157 -33.67 -3.06 -26.81
N ARG A 158 -34.48 -2.81 -25.78
CA ARG A 158 -35.21 -1.53 -25.62
C ARG A 158 -34.26 -0.33 -25.48
N ARG A 159 -33.19 -0.49 -24.70
CA ARG A 159 -32.16 0.56 -24.53
C ARG A 159 -31.41 0.83 -25.83
N GLN A 160 -31.11 -0.21 -26.60
CA GLN A 160 -30.44 -0.07 -27.90
C GLN A 160 -31.36 0.62 -28.91
N ALA A 161 -32.61 0.17 -29.06
CA ALA A 161 -33.59 0.81 -29.95
C ALA A 161 -33.81 2.30 -29.62
N LYS A 162 -33.80 2.68 -28.33
CA LYS A 162 -33.87 4.10 -27.92
C LYS A 162 -32.62 4.90 -28.29
N LYS A 163 -31.45 4.27 -28.36
CA LYS A 163 -30.21 4.92 -28.82
C LYS A 163 -30.18 5.03 -30.34
N ASP A 164 -30.65 4.02 -31.05
CA ASP A 164 -30.66 3.99 -32.52
C ASP A 164 -31.69 4.96 -33.11
N ASN A 165 -32.76 5.28 -32.35
CA ASN A 165 -33.76 6.30 -32.70
C ASN A 165 -33.37 7.74 -32.29
N ARG A 166 -32.11 7.99 -31.92
CA ARG A 166 -31.58 9.32 -31.56
C ARG A 166 -30.55 9.77 -32.58
#